data_AF-H0TBD0-F1
#
_entry.id   AF-H0TBD0-F1
#
_cell.length_a   1.000
_cell.length_b   1.000
_cell.length_c   1.000
_cell.angle_alpha   90.00
_cell.angle_beta   90.00
_cell.angle_gamma   90.00
#
_symmetry.space_group_name_H-M   'P 1'
#
loop_
_entity.id
_entity.type
_entity.pdbx_description
1 polymer ?
#
loop_
_entity_poly.entity_id
_entity_poly.type
_entity_poly.pdbx_seq_one_letter_code
_entity_poly.pdbx_strand_id
1 'polypeptide(L)'
;MANRRHSARRVKRLRTYNVREAAKVTGATAATVRHWLTSGLHAVEGCYPTIVRGADLIDFLKRRNTDRKNPCGPGRLFCLRCKEPRRPAFDEVEFWPSGPRLGSLRGICPSCTGMMNRRTSTARIKAATADLRVSFPLGDPSLGEPLHPRSNPHSERV
;
A
#
# COMPACT_ATOMS: atom_id res chain seq x y z
N MET A 1 2.17 18.87 -4.18
CA MET A 1 2.29 18.18 -5.50
C MET A 1 1.66 16.79 -5.39
N ALA A 2 0.64 16.49 -6.20
CA ALA A 2 0.00 15.18 -6.20
C ALA A 2 1.01 14.10 -6.61
N ASN A 3 1.31 13.16 -5.71
CA ASN A 3 2.35 12.15 -5.89
C ASN A 3 1.88 11.00 -6.81
N ARG A 4 1.46 11.33 -8.03
CA ARG A 4 0.92 10.39 -9.00
C ARG A 4 2.02 9.40 -9.41
N ARG A 5 1.71 8.10 -9.38
CA ARG A 5 2.60 7.08 -9.94
C ARG A 5 2.39 7.05 -11.45
N HIS A 6 3.45 7.29 -12.21
CA HIS A 6 3.41 7.20 -13.67
C HIS A 6 3.43 5.73 -14.10
N SER A 7 2.66 5.42 -15.15
CA SER A 7 2.46 4.02 -15.57
C SER A 7 3.59 3.56 -16.48
N ALA A 8 4.39 2.61 -16.00
CA ALA A 8 5.36 1.90 -16.83
C ALA A 8 4.70 0.81 -17.72
N ARG A 9 3.45 0.40 -17.42
CA ARG A 9 2.80 -0.75 -18.08
C ARG A 9 2.36 -0.47 -19.51
N ARG A 10 2.15 0.81 -19.85
CA ARG A 10 1.74 1.24 -21.20
C ARG A 10 2.92 1.42 -22.16
N VAL A 11 4.14 1.48 -21.63
CA VAL A 11 5.36 1.64 -22.42
C VAL A 11 5.73 0.27 -23.01
N LYS A 12 5.99 0.24 -24.32
CA LYS A 12 6.46 -0.97 -25.01
C LYS A 12 7.98 -0.99 -24.98
N ARG A 13 8.58 -2.09 -24.48
CA ARG A 13 10.03 -2.22 -24.29
C ARG A 13 10.85 -1.98 -25.57
N LEU A 14 10.39 -2.52 -26.69
CA LEU A 14 11.09 -2.48 -27.99
C LEU A 14 10.75 -1.25 -28.84
N ARG A 15 9.98 -0.29 -28.32
CA ARG A 15 9.59 0.92 -29.05
C ARG A 15 10.38 2.12 -28.57
N THR A 16 10.72 3.02 -29.49
CA THR A 16 11.28 4.33 -29.20
C THR A 16 10.17 5.37 -29.08
N TYR A 17 10.40 6.37 -28.23
CA TYR A 17 9.44 7.42 -27.94
C TYR A 17 10.12 8.77 -27.97
N ASN A 18 9.47 9.77 -28.58
CA ASN A 18 9.85 11.16 -28.33
C ASN A 18 9.29 11.63 -26.97
N VAL A 19 9.72 12.81 -26.51
CA VAL A 19 9.30 13.37 -25.21
C VAL A 19 7.77 13.50 -25.07
N ARG A 20 7.08 13.92 -26.13
CA ARG A 20 5.61 14.12 -26.11
C ARG A 20 4.87 12.79 -26.10
N GLU A 21 5.34 11.81 -26.85
CA GLU A 21 4.80 10.46 -26.87
C GLU A 21 5.01 9.75 -25.53
N ALA A 22 6.22 9.85 -24.96
CA ALA A 22 6.52 9.31 -23.64
C ALA A 22 5.59 9.90 -22.57
N ALA A 23 5.33 11.21 -22.63
CA ALA A 23 4.38 11.87 -21.73
C ALA A 23 2.96 11.29 -21.86
N LYS A 24 2.46 11.16 -23.11
CA LYS A 24 1.12 10.59 -23.38
C LYS A 24 0.98 9.14 -22.89
N VAL A 25 2.00 8.31 -23.11
CA VAL A 25 1.97 6.89 -22.72
C VAL A 25 2.05 6.71 -21.20
N THR A 26 2.90 7.48 -20.54
CA THR A 26 3.11 7.38 -19.08
C THR A 26 2.06 8.13 -18.25
N GLY A 27 1.27 9.00 -18.90
CA GLY A 27 0.33 9.91 -18.23
C GLY A 27 1.03 11.07 -17.51
N ALA A 28 2.27 11.38 -17.90
CA ALA A 28 3.05 12.52 -17.41
C ALA A 28 2.89 13.73 -18.33
N THR A 29 3.42 14.89 -17.93
CA THR A 29 3.56 16.05 -18.81
C THR A 29 4.92 16.04 -19.50
N ALA A 30 5.06 16.74 -20.64
CA ALA A 30 6.33 16.85 -21.33
C ALA A 30 7.44 17.46 -20.45
N ALA A 31 7.10 18.42 -19.58
CA ALA A 31 8.03 18.99 -18.62
C ALA A 31 8.56 17.94 -17.62
N THR A 32 7.69 17.06 -17.12
CA THR A 32 8.10 15.96 -16.23
C THR A 32 9.04 14.98 -16.92
N VAL A 33 8.78 14.64 -18.19
CA VAL A 33 9.67 13.77 -18.97
C VAL A 33 11.03 14.43 -19.21
N ARG A 34 11.08 15.74 -19.51
CA ARG A 34 12.35 16.48 -19.60
C ARG A 34 13.12 16.49 -18.28
N HIS A 35 12.42 16.65 -17.16
CA HIS A 35 13.04 16.55 -15.85
C HIS A 35 13.57 15.14 -15.55
N TRP A 36 12.95 14.08 -16.09
CA TRP A 36 13.51 12.73 -15.98
C TRP A 36 14.83 12.60 -16.73
N LEU A 37 14.97 13.23 -17.91
CA LEU A 37 16.23 13.25 -18.65
C LEU A 37 17.36 13.86 -17.83
N THR A 38 17.11 14.96 -17.12
CA THR A 38 18.12 15.56 -16.23
C THR A 38 18.33 14.76 -14.94
N SER A 39 17.37 13.90 -14.56
CA SER A 39 17.43 13.07 -13.34
C SER A 39 17.97 11.66 -13.60
N GLY A 40 18.54 11.38 -14.77
CA GLY A 40 19.17 10.10 -15.09
C GLY A 40 18.36 9.16 -16.00
N LEU A 41 17.38 9.65 -16.75
CA LEU A 41 16.78 8.89 -17.86
C LEU A 41 17.68 9.00 -19.10
N HIS A 42 18.20 7.86 -19.57
CA HIS A 42 19.04 7.82 -20.77
C HIS A 42 18.22 8.12 -22.04
N ALA A 43 18.66 9.12 -22.79
CA ALA A 43 18.19 9.39 -24.15
C ALA A 43 19.21 8.82 -25.17
N VAL A 44 18.73 8.58 -26.38
CA VAL A 44 19.61 8.25 -27.51
C VAL A 44 20.40 9.50 -27.88
N GLU A 45 21.73 9.40 -27.83
CA GLU A 45 22.64 10.49 -28.15
C GLU A 45 22.58 10.87 -29.63
N GLY A 46 22.84 12.14 -29.93
CA GLY A 46 22.94 12.64 -31.31
C GLY A 46 21.64 12.68 -32.11
N CYS A 47 20.48 12.40 -31.50
CA CYS A 47 19.20 12.39 -32.18
C CYS A 47 18.34 13.61 -31.83
N TYR A 48 17.90 14.34 -32.86
CA TYR A 48 16.89 15.40 -32.75
C TYR A 48 15.64 15.02 -33.56
N PRO A 49 14.43 15.07 -32.99
CA PRO A 49 14.10 15.39 -31.60
C PRO A 49 14.60 14.33 -30.61
N THR A 50 14.69 14.66 -29.31
CA THR A 50 15.17 13.72 -28.28
C THR A 50 14.32 12.44 -28.22
N ILE A 51 14.97 11.29 -28.40
CA ILE A 51 14.34 9.97 -28.39
C ILE A 51 14.79 9.20 -27.14
N VAL A 52 13.86 8.49 -26.52
CA VAL A 52 14.08 7.58 -25.39
C VAL A 52 13.66 6.17 -25.80
N ARG A 53 14.47 5.16 -25.46
CA ARG A 53 14.08 3.75 -25.66
C ARG A 53 13.08 3.34 -24.60
N GLY A 54 12.08 2.56 -24.99
CA GLY A 54 11.05 2.08 -24.07
C GLY A 54 11.60 1.24 -22.91
N ALA A 55 12.67 0.48 -23.14
CA ALA A 55 13.38 -0.26 -22.09
C ALA A 55 13.91 0.67 -20.98
N ASP A 56 14.65 1.71 -21.36
CA ASP A 56 15.24 2.67 -20.42
C ASP A 56 14.17 3.43 -19.64
N LEU A 57 13.07 3.81 -20.31
CA LEU A 57 11.94 4.47 -19.66
C LEU A 57 11.24 3.55 -18.65
N ILE A 58 11.07 2.27 -18.96
CA ILE A 58 10.49 1.28 -18.05
C ILE A 58 11.39 1.11 -16.83
N ASP A 59 12.70 0.96 -17.04
CA ASP A 59 13.64 0.69 -15.96
C ASP A 59 13.82 1.91 -15.05
N PHE A 60 13.87 3.12 -15.60
CA PHE A 60 13.84 4.37 -14.83
C PHE A 60 12.58 4.46 -13.96
N LEU A 61 11.40 4.21 -14.53
CA LEU A 61 10.15 4.26 -13.78
C LEU A 61 10.07 3.14 -12.72
N LYS A 62 10.63 1.96 -12.99
CA LYS A 62 10.70 0.87 -12.01
C LYS A 62 11.60 1.26 -10.84
N ARG A 63 12.81 1.75 -11.09
CA ARG A 63 13.76 2.23 -10.06
C ARG A 63 13.11 3.31 -9.18
N ARG A 64 12.55 4.35 -9.80
CA ARG A 64 11.85 5.41 -9.04
C ARG A 64 10.67 4.87 -8.21
N ASN A 65 9.96 3.86 -8.72
CA ASN A 65 8.87 3.24 -7.98
C ASN A 65 9.36 2.34 -6.83
N THR A 66 10.51 1.67 -6.98
CA THR A 66 11.13 0.88 -5.90
C THR A 66 11.69 1.78 -4.81
N ASP A 67 12.35 2.87 -5.18
CA ASP A 67 12.95 3.81 -4.21
C ASP A 67 11.88 4.52 -3.38
N ARG A 68 10.71 4.76 -3.98
CA ARG A 68 9.53 5.31 -3.28
C ARG A 68 8.82 4.29 -2.37
N LYS A 69 9.10 3.00 -2.49
CA LYS A 69 8.51 2.01 -1.58
C LYS A 69 9.32 2.03 -0.30
N ASN A 70 8.64 2.26 0.81
CA ASN A 70 9.17 2.02 2.14
C ASN A 70 8.65 0.64 2.61
N PRO A 71 9.36 -0.47 2.32
CA PRO A 71 8.90 -1.78 2.73
C PRO A 71 8.82 -1.86 4.25
N CYS A 72 7.66 -2.27 4.76
CA CYS A 72 7.52 -2.65 6.16
C CYS A 72 8.12 -4.05 6.32
N GLY A 73 9.34 -4.10 6.84
CA GLY A 73 9.97 -5.36 7.24
C GLY A 73 9.14 -6.15 8.26
N PRO A 74 9.55 -7.39 8.59
CA PRO A 74 8.92 -8.14 9.68
C PRO A 74 8.96 -7.35 11.00
N GLY A 75 7.92 -7.47 11.81
CA GLY A 75 7.82 -6.80 13.11
C GLY A 75 7.60 -5.28 13.06
N ARG A 76 7.29 -4.71 11.89
CA ARG A 76 7.01 -3.27 11.74
C ARG A 76 5.65 -3.01 11.11
N LEU A 77 5.01 -1.93 11.54
CA LEU A 77 3.76 -1.41 10.98
C LEU A 77 4.03 -0.05 10.32
N PHE A 78 3.22 0.35 9.35
CA PHE A 78 3.36 1.66 8.73
C PHE A 78 2.52 2.69 9.49
N CYS A 79 3.14 3.75 10.00
CA CYS A 79 2.40 4.85 10.61
C CYS A 79 1.97 5.84 9.52
N LEU A 80 0.66 6.09 9.38
CA LEU A 80 0.14 7.06 8.42
C LEU A 80 0.44 8.52 8.80
N ARG A 81 0.60 8.81 10.10
CA ARG A 81 0.95 10.15 10.61
C ARG A 81 2.44 10.46 10.40
N CYS A 82 3.32 9.57 10.88
CA CYS A 82 4.78 9.72 10.71
C CYS A 82 5.27 9.37 9.29
N LYS A 83 4.46 8.68 8.47
CA LYS A 83 4.77 8.21 7.11
C LYS A 83 5.99 7.27 7.01
N GLU A 84 6.25 6.53 8.09
CA GLU A 84 7.42 5.65 8.23
C GLU A 84 7.04 4.29 8.82
N PRO A 85 7.78 3.22 8.46
CA PRO A 85 7.66 1.92 9.09
C PRO A 85 8.28 1.93 10.50
N ARG A 86 7.46 1.70 11.52
CA ARG A 86 7.90 1.73 12.92
C ARG A 86 7.53 0.43 13.63
N ARG A 87 8.26 0.12 14.70
CA ARG A 87 7.82 -0.89 15.66
C ARG A 87 6.64 -0.32 16.46
N PRO A 88 5.58 -1.10 16.69
CA PRO A 88 4.46 -0.69 17.53
C PRO A 88 4.94 -0.49 18.98
N ALA A 89 4.22 0.33 19.74
CA ALA A 89 4.45 0.47 21.17
C ALA A 89 4.27 -0.88 21.87
N PHE A 90 5.09 -1.13 22.89
CA PHE A 90 5.09 -2.37 23.70
C PHE A 90 5.39 -3.65 22.91
N ASP A 91 5.79 -3.56 21.64
CA ASP A 91 5.93 -4.70 20.74
C ASP A 91 4.64 -5.58 20.67
N GLU A 92 3.49 -4.96 20.94
CA GLU A 92 2.17 -5.59 20.97
C GLU A 92 1.31 -5.14 19.78
N VAL A 93 0.63 -6.11 19.18
CA VAL A 93 -0.31 -5.87 18.08
C VAL A 93 -1.55 -6.74 18.21
N GLU A 94 -2.68 -6.17 17.80
CA GLU A 94 -3.96 -6.87 17.76
C GLU A 94 -4.27 -7.30 16.33
N PHE A 95 -4.60 -8.58 16.13
CA PHE A 95 -4.98 -9.10 14.82
C PHE A 95 -6.49 -9.03 14.61
N TRP A 96 -6.96 -8.09 13.80
CA TRP A 96 -8.38 -7.99 13.44
C TRP A 96 -8.70 -8.80 12.18
N PRO A 97 -9.47 -9.90 12.26
CA PRO A 97 -9.89 -10.64 11.07
C PRO A 97 -10.86 -9.79 10.23
N SER A 98 -10.63 -9.75 8.92
CA SER A 98 -11.55 -9.12 7.95
C SER A 98 -12.27 -10.18 7.08
N GLY A 99 -11.93 -11.45 7.26
CA GLY A 99 -12.48 -12.62 6.57
C GLY A 99 -11.63 -13.87 6.87
N PRO A 100 -11.91 -15.01 6.22
CA PRO A 100 -11.27 -16.30 6.57
C PRO A 100 -9.75 -16.34 6.34
N ARG A 101 -9.27 -15.57 5.35
CA ARG A 101 -7.87 -15.60 4.89
C ARG A 101 -7.09 -14.32 5.15
N LEU A 102 -7.78 -13.24 5.50
CA LEU A 102 -7.23 -11.88 5.54
C LEU A 102 -7.61 -11.20 6.84
N GLY A 103 -6.65 -10.51 7.44
CA GLY A 103 -6.88 -9.64 8.58
C GLY A 103 -5.95 -8.44 8.57
N SER A 104 -6.09 -7.60 9.59
CA SER A 104 -5.31 -6.39 9.78
C SER A 104 -4.67 -6.43 11.16
N LEU A 105 -3.35 -6.36 11.22
CA LEU A 105 -2.62 -6.09 12.46
C LEU A 105 -2.78 -4.61 12.79
N ARG A 106 -3.27 -4.32 14.00
CA ARG A 106 -3.40 -2.98 14.56
C ARG A 106 -2.39 -2.82 15.69
N GLY A 107 -1.78 -1.66 15.77
CA GLY A 107 -0.87 -1.31 16.86
C GLY A 107 -0.84 0.19 17.06
N ILE A 108 -0.19 0.64 18.12
CA ILE A 108 -0.06 2.06 18.44
C ILE A 108 1.34 2.54 18.06
N CYS A 109 1.45 3.71 17.44
CA CYS A 109 2.75 4.33 17.18
C CYS A 109 3.36 4.88 18.47
N PRO A 110 4.61 4.52 18.84
CA PRO A 110 5.24 5.01 20.06
C PRO A 110 5.53 6.52 20.04
N SER A 111 5.65 7.12 18.85
CA SER A 111 6.02 8.54 18.71
C SER A 111 4.81 9.48 18.63
N CYS A 112 3.74 9.07 17.95
CA CYS A 112 2.61 9.95 17.66
C CYS A 112 1.27 9.43 18.19
N THR A 113 1.31 8.35 18.97
CA THR A 113 0.16 7.62 19.57
C THR A 113 -0.96 7.26 18.59
N GLY A 114 -0.71 7.40 17.29
CA GLY A 114 -1.68 7.13 16.24
C GLY A 114 -1.81 5.63 15.99
N MET A 115 -3.01 5.22 15.59
CA MET A 115 -3.26 3.84 15.18
C MET A 115 -2.47 3.52 13.91
N MET A 116 -1.76 2.40 13.93
CA MET A 116 -0.99 1.85 12.82
C MET A 116 -1.65 0.56 12.35
N ASN A 117 -1.84 0.41 11.03
CA ASN A 117 -2.52 -0.74 10.46
C ASN A 117 -1.63 -1.41 9.41
N ARG A 118 -1.53 -2.74 9.47
CA ARG A 118 -0.84 -3.56 8.47
C ARG A 118 -1.75 -4.72 8.05
N ARG A 119 -2.08 -4.79 6.76
CA ARG A 119 -2.88 -5.89 6.21
C ARG A 119 -2.01 -7.12 6.01
N THR A 120 -2.44 -8.25 6.54
CA THR A 120 -1.69 -9.52 6.51
C THR A 120 -2.66 -10.68 6.29
N SER A 121 -2.24 -11.72 5.58
CA SER A 121 -3.01 -12.96 5.49
C SER A 121 -2.82 -13.81 6.74
N THR A 122 -3.82 -14.61 7.11
CA THR A 122 -3.73 -15.51 8.28
C THR A 122 -2.49 -16.42 8.22
N ALA A 123 -2.19 -16.96 7.04
CA ALA A 123 -0.99 -17.79 6.79
C ALA A 123 0.34 -17.03 6.96
N ARG A 124 0.37 -15.69 6.82
CA ARG A 124 1.59 -14.86 6.92
C ARG A 124 1.70 -14.08 8.22
N ILE A 125 0.82 -14.33 9.21
CA ILE A 125 0.88 -13.62 10.50
C ILE A 125 2.27 -13.78 11.11
N LYS A 126 2.76 -15.02 11.30
CA LYS A 126 4.08 -15.30 11.88
C LYS A 126 5.22 -14.53 11.17
N ALA A 127 5.22 -14.53 9.84
CA ALA A 127 6.22 -13.82 9.05
C ALA A 127 6.11 -12.29 9.14
N ALA A 128 4.90 -11.76 9.36
CA ALA A 128 4.67 -10.33 9.47
C ALA A 128 4.99 -9.77 10.87
N THR A 129 4.69 -10.54 11.93
CA THR A 129 4.95 -10.12 13.31
C THR A 129 6.36 -10.42 13.78
N ALA A 130 7.04 -11.45 13.27
CA ALA A 130 8.33 -11.93 13.78
C ALA A 130 8.32 -12.08 15.31
N ASP A 131 8.87 -11.12 16.05
CA ASP A 131 9.00 -11.17 17.51
C ASP A 131 7.88 -10.41 18.26
N LEU A 132 6.93 -9.80 17.54
CA LEU A 132 5.84 -9.04 18.14
C LEU A 132 4.81 -9.97 18.80
N ARG A 133 4.31 -9.58 19.97
CA ARG A 133 3.24 -10.27 20.67
C ARG A 133 1.90 -9.97 20.00
N VAL A 134 1.23 -11.01 19.52
CA VAL A 134 -0.06 -10.89 18.84
C VAL A 134 -1.19 -11.24 19.80
N SER A 135 -2.07 -10.29 20.07
CA SER A 135 -3.38 -10.57 20.63
C SER A 135 -4.37 -10.87 19.51
N PHE A 136 -5.16 -11.92 19.69
CA PHE A 136 -6.32 -12.20 18.84
C PHE A 136 -7.55 -11.73 19.61
N PRO A 137 -8.45 -10.95 19.00
CA PRO A 137 -9.72 -10.66 19.62
C PRO A 137 -10.43 -12.02 19.79
N LEU A 138 -10.76 -12.33 21.04
CA LEU A 138 -11.77 -13.34 21.32
C LEU A 138 -13.02 -12.84 20.60
N GLY A 139 -13.55 -13.65 19.67
CA GLY A 139 -14.68 -13.22 18.83
C GLY A 139 -15.80 -12.65 19.70
N ASP A 140 -16.51 -11.65 19.19
CA ASP A 140 -17.69 -11.13 19.88
C ASP A 140 -18.53 -12.34 20.30
N PRO A 141 -18.83 -12.52 21.59
CA PRO A 141 -19.71 -13.58 22.01
C PRO A 141 -20.98 -13.43 21.17
N SER A 142 -21.47 -14.54 20.61
CA SER A 142 -22.80 -14.56 19.99
C SER A 142 -23.71 -13.83 20.95
N LEU A 143 -24.44 -12.80 20.47
CA LEU A 143 -25.48 -12.16 21.25
C LEU A 143 -26.27 -13.30 21.88
N GLY A 144 -26.11 -13.46 23.20
CA GLY A 144 -26.66 -14.61 23.89
C GLY A 144 -28.15 -14.69 23.60
N GLU A 145 -28.70 -15.89 23.69
CA GLU A 145 -30.14 -16.09 23.67
C GLU A 145 -30.77 -15.04 24.60
N PRO A 146 -31.69 -14.19 24.10
CA PRO A 146 -32.20 -13.09 24.90
C PRO A 146 -32.78 -13.66 26.20
N LEU A 147 -32.37 -13.12 27.34
CA LEU A 147 -32.82 -13.55 28.67
C LEU A 147 -34.34 -13.52 28.86
N HIS A 148 -35.06 -12.91 27.91
CA HIS A 148 -36.50 -12.87 27.87
C HIS A 148 -37.01 -13.44 26.53
N PRO A 149 -37.97 -14.37 26.54
CA PRO A 149 -38.72 -14.73 25.35
C PRO A 149 -39.29 -13.46 24.73
N ARG A 150 -39.12 -13.30 23.42
CA ARG A 150 -39.77 -12.22 22.66
C ARG A 150 -41.27 -12.50 22.62
N SER A 151 -41.99 -12.15 23.68
CA SER A 151 -43.46 -12.14 23.67
C SER A 151 -43.91 -11.00 22.75
N ASN A 152 -44.62 -11.33 21.67
CA ASN A 152 -45.27 -10.34 20.84
C ASN A 152 -46.55 -9.89 21.56
N PRO A 153 -46.64 -8.66 22.10
CA PRO A 153 -47.84 -8.20 22.80
C PRO A 153 -49.07 -8.09 21.89
N HIS A 154 -48.90 -8.23 20.57
CA HIS A 154 -49.99 -8.12 19.60
C HIS A 154 -50.65 -9.45 19.21
N SER A 155 -50.23 -10.58 19.80
CA SER A 155 -50.87 -11.89 19.54
C SER A 155 -52.12 -12.16 20.38
N GLU A 156 -52.45 -11.31 21.35
CA GLU A 156 -53.72 -11.39 22.08
C GLU A 156 -54.82 -10.68 21.28
N ARG A 157 -55.47 -11.43 20.38
CA ARG A 157 -56.69 -10.99 19.69
C ARG A 157 -57.87 -11.11 20.65
N VAL A 158 -58.51 -9.97 20.93
CA VAL A 158 -59.91 -9.87 21.45
C VAL A 158 -60.86 -9.96 20.26
#